data_AF-A0A0S2DAX6-F1
#
_entry.id   AF-A0A0S2DAX6-F1
#
_cell.length_a   1.000
_cell.length_b   1.000
_cell.length_c   1.000
_cell.angle_alpha   90.00
_cell.angle_beta   90.00
_cell.angle_gamma   90.00
#
_symmetry.space_group_name_H-M   'P 1'
#
loop_
_entity.id
_entity.type
_entity.pdbx_description
1 polymer ?
#
loop_
_entity_poly.entity_id
_entity_poly.type
_entity_poly.pdbx_seq_one_letter_code
_entity_poly.pdbx_strand_id
1 'polypeptide(L)'
;MRKTLLVASIAGAIAAAANLAGAQSATAPELFRAQPSRAAATAAVPAHVQGMLRGNSAHWAAAVSIDRKLLVDGQREMVLSLPEGARMHMRLAKSYRTADGEVVWSGADRLLANGQLQLGAQAPSTALFVVRGERVTGQIATATGEVYELLTSENGAQQYLVKRDPASLEGGDDTPAHVDLPPQRDNGARASASANALLADPVVRVLQVYTPEAVAELGGENSANDRAAFFIAQSNTAFANNGLAVRFQSAGVRFASQGQATNTASTLVSRIKTTNDGWYDAYATTERDNTGADLVALVVRTGLTSPSGALCGQAAAIGASAANGFFVQNHSCSTFTFVHEAAHLFGARHDNDSTTTPFAYGHGYVNSTGNFRTIMAVNSNPQPRIGYFSTIDQSYVSGGVSRPLGTSTRDNERVMRERAAAMAAFR
;
A
#
# COMPACT_ATOMS: atom_id res chain seq x y z
N MET A 1 -45.78 -23.17 -69.39
CA MET A 1 -45.22 -21.82 -69.13
C MET A 1 -45.79 -21.28 -67.83
N ARG A 2 -44.92 -20.84 -66.90
CA ARG A 2 -45.14 -20.25 -65.54
C ARG A 2 -44.59 -21.17 -64.46
N LYS A 3 -43.95 -20.68 -63.40
CA LYS A 3 -43.15 -19.47 -63.11
C LYS A 3 -42.45 -19.83 -61.79
N THR A 4 -41.18 -19.48 -61.67
CA THR A 4 -40.35 -19.61 -60.47
C THR A 4 -40.90 -18.78 -59.31
N LEU A 5 -40.78 -19.29 -58.07
CA LEU A 5 -40.37 -18.50 -56.90
C LEU A 5 -40.10 -19.45 -55.71
N LEU A 6 -38.84 -19.44 -55.28
CA LEU A 6 -38.31 -20.09 -54.09
C LEU A 6 -38.40 -19.08 -52.94
N VAL A 7 -39.00 -19.46 -51.81
CA VAL A 7 -38.80 -18.76 -50.51
C VAL A 7 -38.61 -19.81 -49.43
N ALA A 8 -37.50 -19.68 -48.71
CA ALA A 8 -37.03 -20.55 -47.65
C ALA A 8 -37.89 -20.45 -46.38
N SER A 9 -37.97 -21.57 -45.64
CA SER A 9 -38.52 -21.62 -44.28
C SER A 9 -37.47 -22.20 -43.33
N ILE A 10 -37.18 -21.43 -42.29
CA ILE A 10 -36.34 -21.79 -41.14
C ILE A 10 -37.22 -22.45 -40.08
N ALA A 11 -36.78 -23.56 -39.48
CA ALA A 11 -36.70 -23.76 -38.02
C ALA A 11 -36.57 -25.24 -37.62
N GLY A 12 -35.69 -25.48 -36.63
CA GLY A 12 -35.82 -26.61 -35.70
C GLY A 12 -34.61 -27.55 -35.65
N ALA A 13 -33.55 -27.16 -34.93
CA ALA A 13 -32.50 -28.09 -34.53
C ALA A 13 -32.45 -28.23 -33.00
N ILE A 14 -32.60 -29.49 -32.59
CA ILE A 14 -32.72 -30.12 -31.27
C ILE A 14 -31.59 -29.74 -30.31
N ALA A 15 -31.94 -29.43 -29.06
CA ALA A 15 -31.01 -29.28 -27.95
C ALA A 15 -30.47 -30.65 -27.50
N ALA A 16 -29.15 -30.82 -27.53
CA ALA A 16 -28.46 -31.94 -26.88
C ALA A 16 -28.00 -31.49 -25.49
N ALA A 17 -28.60 -32.06 -24.45
CA ALA A 17 -28.12 -31.97 -23.08
C ALA A 17 -26.87 -32.84 -22.93
N ALA A 18 -25.70 -32.22 -22.73
CA ALA A 18 -24.47 -32.91 -22.37
C ALA A 18 -24.22 -32.76 -20.87
N ASN A 19 -24.09 -33.90 -20.21
CA ASN A 19 -23.81 -34.07 -18.79
C ASN A 19 -22.50 -33.38 -18.38
N LEU A 20 -22.59 -32.34 -17.54
CA LEU A 20 -21.49 -31.82 -16.73
C LEU A 20 -21.49 -32.55 -15.39
N ALA A 21 -20.89 -33.73 -15.35
CA ALA A 21 -20.55 -34.42 -14.10
C ALA A 21 -19.07 -34.81 -14.17
N GLY A 22 -18.25 -34.15 -13.35
CA GLY A 22 -16.85 -34.55 -13.13
C GLY A 22 -15.77 -33.56 -13.54
N ALA A 23 -15.94 -32.26 -13.29
CA ALA A 23 -14.76 -31.41 -13.07
C ALA A 23 -14.23 -31.73 -11.66
N GLN A 24 -13.21 -32.57 -11.57
CA GLN A 24 -12.40 -32.67 -10.36
C GLN A 24 -11.94 -31.25 -10.01
N SER A 25 -12.30 -30.76 -8.83
CA SER A 25 -11.86 -29.46 -8.33
C SER A 25 -10.33 -29.50 -8.23
N ALA A 26 -9.63 -28.95 -9.21
CA ALA A 26 -8.18 -28.85 -9.16
C ALA A 26 -7.81 -28.08 -7.88
N THR A 27 -6.96 -28.67 -7.04
CA THR A 27 -6.46 -28.02 -5.83
C THR A 27 -5.75 -26.72 -6.22
N ALA A 28 -6.09 -25.59 -5.58
CA ALA A 28 -5.48 -24.30 -5.87
C ALA A 28 -3.93 -24.40 -5.80
N PRO A 29 -3.21 -23.80 -6.76
CA PRO A 29 -1.75 -23.93 -6.86
C PRO A 29 -1.03 -23.25 -5.68
N GLU A 30 0.10 -23.81 -5.27
CA GLU A 30 0.95 -23.27 -4.19
C GLU A 30 1.89 -22.19 -4.72
N LEU A 31 1.89 -21.00 -4.10
CA LEU A 31 2.83 -19.93 -4.46
C LEU A 31 4.26 -20.26 -4.02
N PHE A 32 4.41 -20.74 -2.80
CA PHE A 32 5.69 -21.11 -2.23
C PHE A 32 5.92 -22.61 -2.39
N ARG A 33 7.00 -22.98 -3.05
CA ARG A 33 7.45 -24.38 -3.12
C ARG A 33 8.32 -24.68 -1.90
N ALA A 34 8.08 -25.82 -1.25
CA ALA A 34 8.80 -26.22 -0.05
C ALA A 34 10.32 -26.29 -0.30
N GLN A 35 11.08 -25.54 0.50
CA GLN A 35 12.53 -25.69 0.63
C GLN A 35 12.84 -26.75 1.70
N PRO A 36 13.92 -27.53 1.57
CA PRO A 36 14.22 -28.66 2.45
C PRO A 36 14.57 -28.20 3.88
N SER A 37 13.70 -28.48 4.85
CA SER A 37 13.86 -28.25 6.31
C SER A 37 14.16 -26.82 6.79
N ARG A 38 13.57 -26.45 7.94
CA ARG A 38 13.69 -25.11 8.56
C ARG A 38 15.14 -24.67 8.83
N ALA A 39 16.04 -25.60 9.15
CA ALA A 39 17.43 -25.31 9.51
C ALA A 39 18.33 -24.97 8.30
N ALA A 40 18.09 -25.58 7.13
CA ALA A 40 18.85 -25.24 5.92
C ALA A 40 18.38 -23.89 5.35
N ALA A 41 17.10 -23.55 5.54
CA ALA A 41 16.52 -22.33 5.00
C ALA A 41 16.90 -21.06 5.78
N THR A 42 17.20 -21.15 7.09
CA THR A 42 17.71 -20.03 7.92
C THR A 42 19.19 -19.72 7.65
N ALA A 43 20.00 -20.73 7.30
CA ALA A 43 21.44 -20.55 7.04
C ALA A 43 21.76 -19.82 5.73
N ALA A 44 20.77 -19.63 4.84
CA ALA A 44 20.94 -19.11 3.49
C ALA A 44 20.43 -17.67 3.27
N VAL A 45 20.05 -16.93 4.33
CA VAL A 45 19.51 -15.56 4.15
C VAL A 45 20.61 -14.48 4.13
N PRO A 46 20.45 -13.41 3.34
CA PRO A 46 21.47 -12.34 3.20
C PRO A 46 21.82 -11.61 4.50
N ALA A 47 22.97 -10.93 4.51
CA ALA A 47 23.51 -10.24 5.69
C ALA A 47 22.57 -9.19 6.31
N HIS A 48 21.82 -8.43 5.48
CA HIS A 48 20.87 -7.44 5.98
C HIS A 48 19.69 -8.11 6.73
N VAL A 49 19.22 -9.28 6.27
CA VAL A 49 18.20 -10.10 6.96
C VAL A 49 18.74 -10.65 8.29
N GLN A 50 19.99 -11.10 8.30
CA GLN A 50 20.66 -11.50 9.53
C GLN A 50 20.76 -10.31 10.52
N GLY A 51 20.94 -9.09 9.99
CA GLY A 51 20.83 -7.85 10.76
C GLY A 51 19.45 -7.67 11.38
N MET A 52 18.38 -7.91 10.63
CA MET A 52 17.01 -7.84 11.14
C MET A 52 16.76 -8.80 12.30
N LEU A 53 17.26 -10.04 12.19
CA LEU A 53 17.13 -11.08 13.23
C LEU A 53 17.90 -10.70 14.49
N ARG A 54 19.16 -10.24 14.36
CA ARG A 54 19.96 -9.79 15.50
C ARG A 54 19.37 -8.55 16.19
N GLY A 55 18.75 -7.67 15.40
CA GLY A 55 18.10 -6.45 15.87
C GLY A 55 16.66 -6.66 16.35
N ASN A 56 16.17 -7.90 16.43
CA ASN A 56 14.79 -8.26 16.82
C ASN A 56 13.67 -7.64 15.97
N SER A 57 13.98 -7.01 14.84
CA SER A 57 12.97 -6.53 13.89
C SER A 57 12.35 -7.67 13.05
N ALA A 58 12.94 -8.86 13.12
CA ALA A 58 12.41 -10.09 12.56
C ALA A 58 12.53 -11.23 13.58
N HIS A 59 11.50 -12.07 13.65
CA HIS A 59 11.48 -13.25 14.52
C HIS A 59 12.11 -14.48 13.87
N TRP A 60 11.95 -14.62 12.55
CA TRP A 60 12.62 -15.66 11.76
C TRP A 60 12.66 -15.29 10.27
N ALA A 61 13.55 -15.94 9.52
CA ALA A 61 13.60 -15.84 8.07
C ALA A 61 13.94 -17.20 7.44
N ALA A 62 13.43 -17.48 6.24
CA ALA A 62 13.75 -18.69 5.49
C ALA A 62 13.78 -18.42 4.00
N ALA A 63 14.74 -19.02 3.30
CA ALA A 63 14.70 -19.09 1.85
C ALA A 63 13.42 -19.79 1.36
N VAL A 64 12.84 -19.28 0.28
CA VAL A 64 11.66 -19.84 -0.39
C VAL A 64 11.88 -19.85 -1.90
N SER A 65 11.13 -20.68 -2.62
CA SER A 65 11.05 -20.61 -4.08
C SER A 65 9.63 -20.25 -4.48
N ILE A 66 9.49 -19.28 -5.39
CA ILE A 66 8.19 -18.73 -5.79
C ILE A 66 7.81 -19.22 -7.19
N ASP A 67 6.59 -19.72 -7.35
CA ASP A 67 5.98 -19.87 -8.67
C ASP A 67 5.44 -18.53 -9.18
N ARG A 68 6.35 -17.69 -9.68
CA ARG A 68 6.05 -16.31 -10.09
C ARG A 68 4.99 -16.22 -11.19
N LYS A 69 4.79 -17.26 -12.00
CA LYS A 69 3.73 -17.31 -13.02
C LYS A 69 2.36 -17.15 -12.39
N LEU A 70 2.15 -17.63 -11.16
CA LEU A 70 0.87 -17.49 -10.49
C LEU A 70 0.51 -16.01 -10.22
N LEU A 71 1.52 -15.17 -9.99
CA LEU A 71 1.35 -13.73 -9.80
C LEU A 71 1.19 -13.01 -11.15
N VAL A 72 2.05 -13.33 -12.13
CA VAL A 72 2.10 -12.67 -13.43
C VAL A 72 0.87 -12.98 -14.29
N ASP A 73 0.38 -14.21 -14.25
CA ASP A 73 -0.77 -14.66 -15.04
C ASP A 73 -2.11 -14.29 -14.36
N GLY A 74 -2.06 -13.62 -13.19
CA GLY A 74 -3.24 -13.20 -12.45
C GLY A 74 -4.08 -14.38 -11.97
N GLN A 75 -3.44 -15.40 -11.38
CA GLN A 75 -4.17 -16.56 -10.86
C GLN A 75 -5.22 -16.14 -9.85
N ARG A 76 -6.44 -16.65 -10.05
CA ARG A 76 -7.61 -16.25 -9.27
C ARG A 76 -7.61 -16.79 -7.86
N GLU A 77 -7.02 -17.96 -7.67
CA GLU A 77 -6.91 -18.61 -6.37
C GLU A 77 -5.53 -19.25 -6.25
N MET A 78 -4.91 -19.13 -5.07
CA MET A 78 -3.63 -19.76 -4.76
C MET A 78 -3.52 -20.06 -3.27
N VAL A 79 -2.68 -21.02 -2.91
CA VAL A 79 -2.37 -21.32 -1.51
C VAL A 79 -1.02 -20.72 -1.15
N LEU A 80 -0.95 -20.11 0.02
CA LEU A 80 0.27 -19.64 0.67
C LEU A 80 0.58 -20.59 1.83
N SER A 81 1.46 -21.57 1.57
CA SER A 81 2.02 -22.43 2.62
C SER A 81 3.21 -21.74 3.28
N LEU A 82 3.02 -21.22 4.49
CA LEU A 82 4.07 -20.59 5.27
C LEU A 82 4.99 -21.67 5.90
N PRO A 83 6.30 -21.39 6.05
CA PRO A 83 7.24 -22.33 6.66
C PRO A 83 6.90 -22.79 8.10
N GLU A 84 6.07 -22.03 8.82
CA GLU A 84 5.60 -22.39 10.17
C GLU A 84 4.38 -23.34 10.13
N GLY A 85 3.93 -23.75 8.94
CA GLY A 85 2.83 -24.70 8.75
C GLY A 85 1.46 -24.05 8.53
N ALA A 86 1.33 -22.74 8.71
CA ALA A 86 0.12 -22.01 8.36
C ALA A 86 -0.12 -22.08 6.85
N ARG A 87 -1.37 -22.34 6.46
CA ARG A 87 -1.79 -22.46 5.07
C ARG A 87 -2.96 -21.53 4.83
N MET A 88 -2.82 -20.61 3.89
CA MET A 88 -3.86 -19.64 3.58
C MET A 88 -4.30 -19.79 2.14
N HIS A 89 -5.60 -19.95 1.93
CA HIS A 89 -6.20 -19.93 0.60
C HIS A 89 -6.53 -18.48 0.23
N MET A 90 -5.83 -17.93 -0.75
CA MET A 90 -5.99 -16.54 -1.17
C MET A 90 -6.75 -16.47 -2.49
N ARG A 91 -7.70 -15.54 -2.54
CA ARG A 91 -8.45 -15.18 -3.74
C ARG A 91 -7.92 -13.86 -4.28
N LEU A 92 -7.78 -13.76 -5.58
CA LEU A 92 -7.37 -12.55 -6.28
C LEU A 92 -8.40 -11.45 -6.05
N ALA A 93 -7.94 -10.34 -5.47
CA ALA A 93 -8.70 -9.10 -5.39
C ALA A 93 -8.43 -8.25 -6.62
N LYS A 94 -7.15 -8.01 -6.92
CA LYS A 94 -6.73 -7.19 -8.05
C LYS A 94 -5.40 -7.63 -8.61
N SER A 95 -5.28 -7.63 -9.93
CA SER A 95 -3.99 -7.76 -10.60
C SER A 95 -3.93 -6.73 -11.72
N TYR A 96 -2.79 -6.05 -11.83
CA TYR A 96 -2.56 -5.06 -12.87
C TYR A 96 -1.07 -4.91 -13.14
N ARG A 97 -0.76 -4.40 -14.32
CA ARG A 97 0.60 -4.01 -14.70
C ARG A 97 0.78 -2.52 -14.50
N THR A 98 1.87 -2.10 -13.85
CA THR A 98 2.23 -0.68 -13.72
C THR A 98 2.74 -0.16 -15.07
N ALA A 99 2.84 1.16 -15.22
CA ALA A 99 3.41 1.77 -16.43
C ALA A 99 4.87 1.34 -16.67
N ASP A 100 5.60 1.02 -15.58
CA ASP A 100 6.98 0.56 -15.62
C ASP A 100 7.11 -0.96 -15.85
N GLY A 101 5.98 -1.64 -16.12
CA GLY A 101 5.94 -3.05 -16.50
C GLY A 101 5.88 -4.04 -15.32
N GLU A 102 5.83 -3.56 -14.08
CA GLU A 102 5.75 -4.37 -12.87
C GLU A 102 4.35 -5.00 -12.76
N VAL A 103 4.24 -6.22 -12.26
CA VAL A 103 2.93 -6.83 -11.99
C VAL A 103 2.62 -6.73 -10.50
N VAL A 104 1.50 -6.12 -10.18
CA VAL A 104 0.94 -6.14 -8.83
C VAL A 104 -0.11 -7.21 -8.77
N TRP A 105 -0.04 -8.05 -7.74
CA TRP A 105 -1.07 -9.00 -7.37
C TRP A 105 -1.47 -8.72 -5.92
N SER A 106 -2.75 -8.50 -5.68
CA SER A 106 -3.31 -8.41 -4.33
C SER A 106 -4.45 -9.38 -4.17
N GLY A 107 -4.58 -9.93 -2.97
CA GLY A 107 -5.61 -10.89 -2.66
C GLY A 107 -5.84 -11.03 -1.16
N ALA A 108 -6.89 -11.78 -0.84
CA ALA A 108 -7.27 -12.06 0.53
C ALA A 108 -7.96 -13.40 0.65
N ASP A 109 -8.03 -13.92 1.88
CA ASP A 109 -8.76 -15.15 2.17
C ASP A 109 -10.29 -14.98 2.03
N ARG A 110 -10.79 -13.75 2.21
CA ARG A 110 -12.20 -13.41 2.14
C ARG A 110 -12.42 -12.14 1.33
N LEU A 111 -13.13 -12.31 0.22
CA LEU A 111 -13.49 -11.25 -0.74
C LEU A 111 -14.98 -11.31 -1.07
N LEU A 112 -15.57 -10.13 -1.25
CA LEU A 112 -16.88 -9.95 -1.86
C LEU A 112 -16.84 -10.32 -3.35
N ALA A 113 -18.01 -10.52 -3.96
CA ALA A 113 -18.11 -10.90 -5.38
C ALA A 113 -17.47 -9.89 -6.34
N ASN A 114 -17.39 -8.62 -5.93
CA ASN A 114 -16.77 -7.53 -6.69
C ASN A 114 -15.25 -7.40 -6.44
N GLY A 115 -14.62 -8.33 -5.70
CA GLY A 115 -13.19 -8.34 -5.42
C GLY A 115 -12.76 -7.45 -4.25
N GLN A 116 -13.67 -6.72 -3.60
CA GLN A 116 -13.35 -5.96 -2.39
C GLN A 116 -13.17 -6.89 -1.19
N LEU A 117 -12.36 -6.47 -0.20
CA LEU A 117 -12.18 -7.27 1.01
C LEU A 117 -13.53 -7.47 1.70
N GLN A 118 -13.84 -8.73 2.02
CA GLN A 118 -14.99 -9.05 2.83
C GLN A 118 -14.59 -8.95 4.29
N LEU A 119 -14.98 -7.84 4.90
CA LEU A 119 -14.71 -7.56 6.31
C LEU A 119 -15.63 -8.42 7.19
N GLY A 120 -15.09 -8.98 8.28
CA GLY A 120 -15.72 -10.03 9.07
C GLY A 120 -15.14 -10.14 10.49
N ALA A 121 -15.65 -11.09 11.29
CA ALA A 121 -15.36 -11.20 12.72
C ALA A 121 -13.88 -11.13 13.10
N GLN A 122 -13.03 -11.63 12.21
CA GLN A 122 -11.59 -11.40 12.18
C GLN A 122 -11.26 -10.68 10.88
N ALA A 123 -10.21 -9.87 10.85
CA ALA A 123 -9.75 -9.25 9.61
C ALA A 123 -9.39 -10.32 8.59
N PRO A 124 -9.71 -10.13 7.30
CA PRO A 124 -9.24 -11.06 6.28
C PRO A 124 -7.71 -11.07 6.30
N SER A 125 -7.13 -12.26 6.13
CA SER A 125 -5.71 -12.34 5.78
C SER A 125 -5.54 -11.74 4.40
N THR A 126 -4.55 -10.87 4.23
CA THR A 126 -4.29 -10.17 2.97
C THR A 126 -2.87 -10.45 2.50
N ALA A 127 -2.68 -10.42 1.19
CA ALA A 127 -1.37 -10.50 0.58
C ALA A 127 -1.27 -9.49 -0.57
N LEU A 128 -0.13 -8.81 -0.64
CA LEU A 128 0.22 -7.90 -1.72
C LEU A 128 1.62 -8.27 -2.21
N PHE A 129 1.73 -8.59 -3.49
CA PHE A 129 2.99 -8.91 -4.15
C PHE A 129 3.22 -7.99 -5.34
N VAL A 130 4.47 -7.60 -5.53
CA VAL A 130 4.94 -6.84 -6.69
C VAL A 130 6.05 -7.63 -7.36
N VAL A 131 5.89 -7.86 -8.66
CA VAL A 131 6.83 -8.60 -9.51
C VAL A 131 7.55 -7.61 -10.42
N ARG A 132 8.88 -7.54 -10.30
CA ARG A 132 9.76 -6.66 -11.08
C ARG A 132 10.82 -7.50 -11.80
N GLY A 133 10.55 -7.85 -13.06
CA GLY A 133 11.35 -8.86 -13.76
C GLY A 133 11.30 -10.18 -12.98
N GLU A 134 12.47 -10.74 -12.66
CA GLU A 134 12.59 -11.97 -11.85
C GLU A 134 12.44 -11.75 -10.33
N ARG A 135 12.36 -10.50 -9.88
CA ARG A 135 12.28 -10.14 -8.47
C ARG A 135 10.84 -10.13 -8.00
N VAL A 136 10.61 -10.59 -6.77
CA VAL A 136 9.31 -10.51 -6.10
C VAL A 136 9.51 -9.92 -4.72
N THR A 137 8.70 -8.90 -4.41
CA THR A 137 8.59 -8.32 -3.08
C THR A 137 7.14 -8.33 -2.65
N GLY A 138 6.86 -8.37 -1.36
CA GLY A 138 5.49 -8.28 -0.89
C GLY A 138 5.34 -8.44 0.60
N GLN A 139 4.08 -8.36 1.04
CA GLN A 139 3.71 -8.51 2.43
C GLN A 139 2.47 -9.39 2.52
N ILE A 140 2.46 -10.24 3.54
CA ILE A 140 1.32 -11.04 3.95
C ILE A 140 0.97 -10.63 5.37
N ALA A 141 -0.24 -10.13 5.58
CA ALA A 141 -0.78 -9.83 6.89
C ALA A 141 -1.88 -10.85 7.20
N THR A 142 -1.72 -11.59 8.28
CA THR A 142 -2.65 -12.66 8.67
C THR A 142 -3.81 -12.09 9.50
N ALA A 143 -4.93 -12.83 9.54
CA ALA A 143 -6.05 -12.51 10.42
C ALA A 143 -5.69 -12.46 11.92
N THR A 144 -4.59 -13.10 12.32
CA THR A 144 -4.05 -13.13 13.68
C THR A 144 -3.12 -11.95 14.00
N GLY A 145 -2.82 -11.09 13.01
CA GLY A 145 -1.96 -9.92 13.17
C GLY A 145 -0.47 -10.17 12.91
N GLU A 146 -0.10 -11.40 12.53
CA GLU A 146 1.27 -11.72 12.13
C GLU A 146 1.55 -11.15 10.73
N VAL A 147 2.75 -10.61 10.54
CA VAL A 147 3.19 -10.00 9.28
C VAL A 147 4.43 -10.71 8.75
N TYR A 148 4.38 -11.09 7.48
CA TYR A 148 5.48 -11.67 6.73
C TYR A 148 5.84 -10.79 5.55
N GLU A 149 7.11 -10.54 5.33
CA GLU A 149 7.62 -9.86 4.14
C GLU A 149 8.34 -10.87 3.23
N LEU A 150 7.97 -10.86 1.96
CA LEU A 150 8.64 -11.60 0.89
C LEU A 150 9.65 -10.67 0.26
N LEU A 151 10.91 -11.09 0.22
CA LEU A 151 12.02 -10.26 -0.23
C LEU A 151 12.89 -11.05 -1.21
N THR A 152 13.58 -10.34 -2.10
CA THR A 152 14.52 -10.91 -3.07
C THR A 152 15.92 -10.35 -2.79
N SER A 153 16.94 -11.20 -2.79
CA SER A 153 18.33 -10.79 -2.57
C SER A 153 18.77 -9.76 -3.61
N GLU A 154 19.74 -8.92 -3.29
CA GLU A 154 20.16 -7.81 -4.17
C GLU A 154 20.52 -8.27 -5.59
N ASN A 155 21.24 -9.39 -5.72
CA ASN A 155 21.60 -9.99 -7.01
C ASN A 155 20.45 -10.74 -7.72
N GLY A 156 19.27 -10.82 -7.12
CA GLY A 156 18.11 -11.52 -7.67
C GLY A 156 18.12 -13.05 -7.51
N ALA A 157 19.17 -13.63 -6.93
CA ALA A 157 19.38 -15.08 -6.94
C ALA A 157 18.54 -15.85 -5.92
N GLN A 158 18.08 -15.21 -4.84
CA GLN A 158 17.38 -15.87 -3.74
C GLN A 158 16.15 -15.08 -3.32
N GLN A 159 15.08 -15.80 -2.98
CA GLN A 159 13.88 -15.25 -2.37
C GLN A 159 13.78 -15.77 -0.94
N TYR A 160 13.26 -14.96 -0.03
CA TYR A 160 13.11 -15.34 1.36
C TYR A 160 11.87 -14.70 1.97
N LEU A 161 11.24 -15.45 2.87
CA LEU A 161 10.16 -14.97 3.69
C LEU A 161 10.72 -14.59 5.07
N VAL A 162 10.33 -13.42 5.57
CA VAL A 162 10.75 -12.90 6.88
C VAL A 162 9.51 -12.65 7.71
N LYS A 163 9.39 -13.30 8.87
CA LYS A 163 8.39 -12.93 9.87
C LYS A 163 8.88 -11.71 10.62
N ARG A 164 8.23 -10.58 10.39
CA ARG A 164 8.60 -9.30 10.99
C ARG A 164 8.02 -9.19 12.40
N ASP A 165 8.72 -8.46 13.26
CA ASP A 165 8.13 -7.98 14.50
C ASP A 165 7.18 -6.81 14.15
N PRO A 166 5.86 -6.90 14.42
CA PRO A 166 4.93 -5.82 14.15
C PRO A 166 5.34 -4.48 14.77
N ALA A 167 6.01 -4.47 15.93
CA ALA A 167 6.50 -3.26 16.58
C ALA A 167 7.62 -2.56 15.80
N SER A 168 8.26 -3.25 14.85
CA SER A 168 9.26 -2.69 13.95
C SER A 168 8.70 -2.13 12.64
N LEU A 169 7.42 -2.42 12.36
CA LEU A 169 6.75 -2.02 11.11
C LEU A 169 5.90 -0.76 11.28
N GLU A 170 5.72 -0.32 12.52
CA GLU A 170 4.99 0.86 12.92
C GLU A 170 5.74 1.60 14.02
N GLY A 171 5.44 2.88 14.19
CA GLY A 171 6.10 3.81 15.09
C GLY A 171 5.16 4.97 15.36
N GLY A 172 5.61 5.94 16.15
CA GLY A 172 4.80 7.13 16.43
C GLY A 172 4.38 7.82 15.14
N ASP A 173 3.20 8.42 15.18
CA ASP A 173 2.71 9.30 14.13
C ASP A 173 2.84 10.75 14.62
N ASP A 174 3.27 11.65 13.74
CA ASP A 174 3.35 13.09 14.01
C ASP A 174 2.22 13.82 13.29
N THR A 175 1.63 14.85 13.91
CA THR A 175 0.72 15.74 13.21
C THR A 175 1.53 16.91 12.66
N PRO A 176 1.62 17.08 11.31
CA PRO A 176 2.39 18.19 10.76
C PRO A 176 1.91 19.54 11.29
N ALA A 177 2.85 20.37 11.75
CA ALA A 177 2.53 21.67 12.34
C ALA A 177 2.03 22.71 11.30
N HIS A 178 2.37 22.53 10.02
CA HIS A 178 2.02 23.46 8.95
C HIS A 178 0.75 23.04 8.22
N VAL A 179 -0.08 24.02 7.85
CA VAL A 179 -1.32 23.81 7.10
C VAL A 179 -1.35 24.83 5.96
N ASP A 180 -1.38 24.38 4.70
CA ASP A 180 -1.36 25.32 3.56
C ASP A 180 -2.77 25.73 3.16
N LEU A 181 -3.74 24.82 3.28
CA LEU A 181 -5.11 25.10 2.87
C LEU A 181 -5.86 25.92 3.93
N PRO A 182 -6.62 26.94 3.52
CA PRO A 182 -7.58 27.59 4.40
C PRO A 182 -8.70 26.59 4.78
N PRO A 183 -9.52 26.91 5.80
CA PRO A 183 -10.71 26.14 6.12
C PRO A 183 -11.59 25.92 4.89
N GLN A 184 -11.91 24.67 4.60
CA GLN A 184 -12.76 24.27 3.49
C GLN A 184 -14.21 24.19 3.97
N ARG A 185 -15.15 24.53 3.07
CA ARG A 185 -16.57 24.43 3.38
C ARG A 185 -17.00 22.97 3.41
N ASP A 186 -17.72 22.58 4.45
CA ASP A 186 -18.36 21.27 4.47
C ASP A 186 -19.66 21.32 3.66
N ASN A 187 -19.59 20.87 2.41
CA ASN A 187 -20.75 20.76 1.52
C ASN A 187 -21.57 19.45 1.74
N GLY A 188 -21.26 18.68 2.80
CA GLY A 188 -21.81 17.35 3.05
C GLY A 188 -21.32 16.27 2.07
N ALA A 189 -21.50 15.00 2.45
CA ALA A 189 -21.03 13.83 1.67
C ALA A 189 -21.70 13.67 0.29
N ARG A 190 -22.78 14.43 0.01
CA ARG A 190 -23.55 14.37 -1.25
C ARG A 190 -23.13 15.38 -2.30
N ALA A 191 -22.17 16.26 -2.01
CA ALA A 191 -21.58 17.09 -3.05
C ALA A 191 -20.68 16.22 -3.93
N SER A 192 -21.28 15.53 -4.89
CA SER A 192 -20.58 14.88 -5.98
C SER A 192 -19.51 15.84 -6.51
N ALA A 193 -18.29 15.33 -6.74
CA ALA A 193 -17.30 16.04 -7.53
C ALA A 193 -18.02 16.65 -8.73
N SER A 194 -17.88 17.96 -8.89
CA SER A 194 -18.54 18.75 -9.93
C SER A 194 -18.55 17.96 -11.23
N ALA A 195 -19.71 17.88 -11.89
CA ALA A 195 -19.98 17.07 -13.09
C ALA A 195 -19.18 17.44 -14.36
N ASN A 196 -17.96 17.99 -14.20
CA ASN A 196 -17.00 18.31 -15.25
C ASN A 196 -15.74 17.42 -15.25
N ALA A 197 -15.68 16.36 -14.44
CA ALA A 197 -14.58 15.39 -14.50
C ALA A 197 -15.02 14.11 -15.22
N LEU A 198 -15.17 14.20 -16.54
CA LEU A 198 -14.92 13.08 -17.46
C LEU A 198 -13.39 12.84 -17.63
N LEU A 199 -12.61 13.26 -16.63
CA LEU A 199 -11.16 13.10 -16.57
C LEU A 199 -10.87 11.69 -16.06
N ALA A 200 -9.93 11.01 -16.70
CA ALA A 200 -9.36 9.76 -16.22
C ALA A 200 -8.95 9.88 -14.73
N ASP A 201 -9.03 8.79 -13.98
CA ASP A 201 -8.66 8.71 -12.56
C ASP A 201 -7.36 9.51 -12.27
N PRO A 202 -7.40 10.58 -11.43
CA PRO A 202 -6.23 11.37 -11.08
C PRO A 202 -5.01 10.53 -10.71
N VAL A 203 -3.86 10.93 -11.24
CA VAL A 203 -2.59 10.22 -11.11
C VAL A 203 -1.61 11.11 -10.39
N VAL A 204 -1.31 10.78 -9.13
CA VAL A 204 -0.29 11.49 -8.36
C VAL A 204 1.05 10.80 -8.57
N ARG A 205 1.98 11.47 -9.23
CA ARG A 205 3.32 10.94 -9.51
C ARG A 205 4.23 11.18 -8.30
N VAL A 206 4.87 10.14 -7.79
CA VAL A 206 5.69 10.20 -6.57
C VAL A 206 7.14 9.83 -6.87
N LEU A 207 8.05 10.78 -6.62
CA LEU A 207 9.49 10.55 -6.64
C LEU A 207 9.94 10.05 -5.27
N GLN A 208 10.60 8.90 -5.22
CA GLN A 208 11.15 8.36 -3.97
C GLN A 208 12.67 8.51 -3.96
N VAL A 209 13.20 9.21 -2.95
CA VAL A 209 14.62 9.47 -2.77
C VAL A 209 15.10 8.68 -1.57
N TYR A 210 16.04 7.76 -1.75
CA TYR A 210 16.58 6.92 -0.68
C TYR A 210 17.94 7.45 -0.21
N THR A 211 18.15 7.50 1.10
CA THR A 211 19.47 7.80 1.68
C THR A 211 20.41 6.60 1.51
N PRO A 212 21.74 6.81 1.44
CA PRO A 212 22.71 5.72 1.39
C PRO A 212 22.51 4.67 2.50
N GLU A 213 22.15 5.11 3.70
CA GLU A 213 21.93 4.23 4.84
C GLU A 213 20.64 3.41 4.72
N ALA A 214 19.56 3.99 4.17
CA ALA A 214 18.35 3.22 3.87
C ALA A 214 18.65 2.12 2.83
N VAL A 215 19.40 2.45 1.79
CA VAL A 215 19.84 1.49 0.77
C VAL A 215 20.66 0.36 1.39
N ALA A 216 21.61 0.69 2.28
CA ALA A 216 22.42 -0.30 2.98
C ALA A 216 21.59 -1.23 3.88
N GLU A 217 20.63 -0.68 4.63
CA GLU A 217 19.73 -1.47 5.50
C GLU A 217 18.76 -2.36 4.71
N LEU A 218 18.34 -1.92 3.52
CA LEU A 218 17.53 -2.72 2.58
C LEU A 218 18.35 -3.80 1.86
N GLY A 219 19.68 -3.70 1.90
CA GLY A 219 20.59 -4.66 1.28
C GLY A 219 21.05 -4.30 -0.14
N GLY A 220 20.70 -3.11 -0.65
CA GLY A 220 21.15 -2.58 -1.93
C GLY A 220 20.07 -1.85 -2.72
N GLU A 221 20.45 -1.31 -3.88
CA GLU A 221 19.59 -0.44 -4.70
C GLU A 221 18.43 -1.21 -5.34
N ASN A 222 18.62 -2.46 -5.77
CA ASN A 222 17.52 -3.26 -6.32
C ASN A 222 16.48 -3.56 -5.24
N SER A 223 16.93 -3.86 -4.03
CA SER A 223 16.06 -4.05 -2.85
C SER A 223 15.32 -2.76 -2.49
N ALA A 224 15.97 -1.61 -2.61
CA ALA A 224 15.33 -0.30 -2.42
C ALA A 224 14.28 0.01 -3.49
N ASN A 225 14.56 -0.31 -4.76
CA ASN A 225 13.57 -0.18 -5.82
C ASN A 225 12.36 -1.13 -5.61
N ASP A 226 12.59 -2.35 -5.12
CA ASP A 226 11.50 -3.27 -4.77
C ASP A 226 10.62 -2.66 -3.68
N ARG A 227 11.24 -2.12 -2.62
CA ARG A 227 10.54 -1.45 -1.53
C ARG A 227 9.74 -0.23 -2.02
N ALA A 228 10.30 0.54 -2.94
CA ALA A 228 9.63 1.68 -3.55
C ALA A 228 8.36 1.27 -4.32
N ALA A 229 8.44 0.18 -5.10
CA ALA A 229 7.29 -0.35 -5.83
C ALA A 229 6.22 -0.91 -4.87
N PHE A 230 6.64 -1.56 -3.78
CA PHE A 230 5.74 -2.03 -2.73
C PHE A 230 4.95 -0.88 -2.09
N PHE A 231 5.58 0.25 -1.74
CA PHE A 231 4.87 1.39 -1.14
C PHE A 231 3.80 1.99 -2.06
N ILE A 232 4.10 2.11 -3.37
CA ILE A 232 3.12 2.55 -4.37
C ILE A 232 1.96 1.55 -4.47
N ALA A 233 2.26 0.26 -4.53
CA ALA A 233 1.24 -0.79 -4.61
C ALA A 233 0.36 -0.86 -3.34
N GLN A 234 0.94 -0.68 -2.16
CA GLN A 234 0.22 -0.66 -0.88
C GLN A 234 -0.71 0.56 -0.80
N SER A 235 -0.24 1.73 -1.24
CA SER A 235 -1.05 2.95 -1.32
C SER A 235 -2.24 2.78 -2.27
N ASN A 236 -2.00 2.24 -3.46
CA ASN A 236 -3.05 1.97 -4.45
C ASN A 236 -4.05 0.89 -4.01
N THR A 237 -3.60 -0.06 -3.18
CA THR A 237 -4.51 -1.03 -2.54
C THR A 237 -5.44 -0.34 -1.56
N ALA A 238 -4.95 0.61 -0.74
CA ALA A 238 -5.80 1.41 0.14
C ALA A 238 -6.83 2.24 -0.64
N PHE A 239 -6.41 2.91 -1.73
CA PHE A 239 -7.36 3.64 -2.59
C PHE A 239 -8.44 2.73 -3.17
N ALA A 240 -8.06 1.53 -3.67
CA ALA A 240 -9.00 0.56 -4.21
C ALA A 240 -9.97 0.02 -3.15
N ASN A 241 -9.47 -0.25 -1.93
CA ASN A 241 -10.30 -0.71 -0.81
C ASN A 241 -11.41 0.31 -0.47
N ASN A 242 -11.07 1.60 -0.52
CA ASN A 242 -12.02 2.70 -0.30
C ASN A 242 -12.82 3.12 -1.54
N GLY A 243 -12.64 2.48 -2.71
CA GLY A 243 -13.32 2.86 -3.95
C GLY A 243 -12.94 4.25 -4.46
N LEU A 244 -11.75 4.74 -4.10
CA LEU A 244 -11.24 6.04 -4.51
C LEU A 244 -10.68 5.98 -5.93
N ALA A 245 -11.18 6.86 -6.80
CA ALA A 245 -10.67 7.05 -8.16
C ALA A 245 -9.41 7.94 -8.14
N VAL A 246 -8.34 7.47 -7.51
CA VAL A 246 -7.01 8.10 -7.50
C VAL A 246 -5.95 7.01 -7.47
N ARG A 247 -4.82 7.25 -8.12
CA ARG A 247 -3.68 6.33 -8.07
C ARG A 247 -2.36 7.06 -7.88
N PHE A 248 -1.47 6.44 -7.14
CA PHE A 248 -0.06 6.76 -7.14
C PHE A 248 0.64 6.06 -8.29
N GLN A 249 1.56 6.78 -8.93
CA GLN A 249 2.46 6.26 -9.94
C GLN A 249 3.89 6.64 -9.57
N SER A 250 4.85 5.75 -9.82
CA SER A 250 6.26 6.09 -9.64
C SER A 250 6.64 7.21 -10.62
N ALA A 251 7.24 8.28 -10.09
CA ALA A 251 7.98 9.26 -10.88
C ALA A 251 9.46 8.86 -11.02
N GLY A 252 9.87 7.76 -10.39
CA GLY A 252 11.23 7.26 -10.33
C GLY A 252 11.71 7.05 -8.91
N VAL A 253 12.82 6.33 -8.81
CA VAL A 253 13.60 6.15 -7.59
C VAL A 253 14.95 6.82 -7.79
N ARG A 254 15.44 7.50 -6.75
CA ARG A 254 16.77 8.12 -6.73
C ARG A 254 17.51 7.73 -5.47
N PHE A 255 18.82 7.66 -5.58
CA PHE A 255 19.73 7.40 -4.47
C PHE A 255 20.53 8.67 -4.22
N ALA A 256 20.35 9.26 -3.04
CA ALA A 256 21.12 10.42 -2.64
C ALA A 256 22.59 10.03 -2.43
N SER A 257 23.51 10.90 -2.82
CA SER A 257 24.93 10.73 -2.47
C SER A 257 25.22 11.24 -1.05
N GLN A 258 24.42 12.19 -0.57
CA GLN A 258 24.52 12.73 0.77
C GLN A 258 23.96 11.74 1.80
N GLY A 259 24.75 11.44 2.83
CA GLY A 259 24.33 10.58 3.95
C GLY A 259 23.23 11.21 4.80
N GLN A 260 22.55 10.40 5.60
CA GLN A 260 21.55 10.86 6.56
C GLN A 260 22.23 11.46 7.80
N ALA A 261 22.45 12.77 7.78
CA ALA A 261 23.15 13.46 8.88
C ALA A 261 22.34 13.63 10.18
N THR A 262 21.05 13.28 10.20
CA THR A 262 20.22 13.33 11.41
C THR A 262 19.09 12.31 11.32
N ASN A 263 18.49 11.97 12.46
CA ASN A 263 17.27 11.18 12.53
C ASN A 263 16.03 12.05 12.86
N THR A 264 16.20 13.36 13.05
CA THR A 264 15.07 14.26 13.34
C THR A 264 14.22 14.46 12.09
N ALA A 265 12.97 14.01 12.14
CA ALA A 265 12.05 14.01 11.01
C ALA A 265 11.81 15.41 10.42
N SER A 266 11.52 16.40 11.26
CA SER A 266 11.31 17.79 10.82
C SER A 266 12.52 18.40 10.11
N THR A 267 13.74 18.05 10.53
CA THR A 267 14.96 18.48 9.84
C THR A 267 15.12 17.80 8.48
N LEU A 268 14.81 16.50 8.38
CA LEU A 268 14.88 15.76 7.12
C LEU A 268 13.83 16.26 6.11
N VAL A 269 12.61 16.58 6.57
CA VAL A 269 11.57 17.23 5.76
C VAL A 269 12.04 18.60 5.27
N SER A 270 12.67 19.41 6.14
CA SER A 270 13.22 20.70 5.73
C SER A 270 14.28 20.55 4.64
N ARG A 271 15.19 19.58 4.79
CA ARG A 271 16.27 19.33 3.83
C ARG A 271 15.77 18.90 2.47
N ILE A 272 14.87 17.91 2.39
CA ILE A 272 14.36 17.46 1.09
C ILE A 272 13.53 18.52 0.35
N LYS A 273 13.00 19.52 1.07
CA LYS A 273 12.22 20.63 0.49
C LYS A 273 13.09 21.83 0.10
N THR A 274 14.21 22.06 0.79
CA THR A 274 15.08 23.23 0.60
C THR A 274 16.01 22.97 -0.58
N THR A 275 16.37 24.04 -1.31
CA THR A 275 17.12 23.94 -2.58
C THR A 275 18.55 24.46 -2.49
N ASN A 276 18.99 24.88 -1.31
CA ASN A 276 20.26 25.57 -1.10
C ASN A 276 20.84 25.40 0.31
N ASP A 277 20.49 24.32 1.02
CA ASP A 277 21.04 24.03 2.35
C ASP A 277 22.20 23.01 2.31
N GLY A 278 22.55 22.55 1.11
CA GLY A 278 23.61 21.55 0.87
C GLY A 278 23.14 20.11 1.03
N TRP A 279 21.86 19.88 1.36
CA TRP A 279 21.28 18.56 1.55
C TRP A 279 20.15 18.33 0.57
N TYR A 280 20.30 17.31 -0.29
CA TYR A 280 19.20 16.87 -1.16
C TYR A 280 18.65 17.95 -2.11
N ASP A 281 19.39 19.05 -2.30
CA ASP A 281 18.94 20.27 -3.01
C ASP A 281 18.40 19.99 -4.43
N ALA A 282 18.95 19.00 -5.13
CA ALA A 282 18.57 18.65 -6.49
C ALA A 282 17.15 18.05 -6.59
N TYR A 283 16.59 17.52 -5.49
CA TYR A 283 15.33 16.78 -5.54
C TYR A 283 14.09 17.65 -5.41
N ALA A 284 14.17 18.82 -4.78
CA ALA A 284 13.03 19.72 -4.63
C ALA A 284 12.62 20.42 -5.94
N THR A 285 13.58 20.63 -6.84
CA THR A 285 13.40 21.31 -8.12
C THR A 285 13.81 20.41 -9.28
N THR A 286 15.11 20.25 -9.55
CA THR A 286 15.61 19.61 -10.79
C THR A 286 15.02 18.21 -11.02
N GLU A 287 15.14 17.29 -10.07
CA GLU A 287 14.62 15.92 -10.27
C GLU A 287 13.10 15.89 -10.23
N ARG A 288 12.46 16.69 -9.37
CA ARG A 288 10.99 16.76 -9.30
C ARG A 288 10.38 17.27 -10.60
N ASP A 289 10.97 18.30 -11.19
CA ASP A 289 10.50 18.90 -12.44
C ASP A 289 10.82 17.98 -13.64
N ASN A 290 12.02 17.39 -13.70
CA ASN A 290 12.42 16.46 -14.76
C ASN A 290 11.56 15.20 -14.81
N THR A 291 11.07 14.74 -13.66
CA THR A 291 10.25 13.53 -13.55
C THR A 291 8.75 13.81 -13.54
N GLY A 292 8.34 15.08 -13.52
CA GLY A 292 6.95 15.50 -13.33
C GLY A 292 6.36 14.92 -12.04
N ALA A 293 7.12 14.95 -10.94
CA ALA A 293 6.69 14.40 -9.67
C ALA A 293 5.83 15.39 -8.89
N ASP A 294 4.58 15.03 -8.67
CA ASP A 294 3.66 15.76 -7.81
C ASP A 294 4.13 15.74 -6.36
N LEU A 295 4.61 14.59 -5.88
CA LEU A 295 5.09 14.40 -4.52
C LEU A 295 6.54 13.89 -4.51
N VAL A 296 7.29 14.27 -3.47
CA VAL A 296 8.64 13.74 -3.20
C VAL A 296 8.68 13.12 -1.80
N ALA A 297 9.09 11.86 -1.74
CA ALA A 297 9.25 11.10 -0.51
C ALA A 297 10.74 10.84 -0.23
N LEU A 298 11.27 11.33 0.89
CA LEU A 298 12.59 10.94 1.38
C LEU A 298 12.45 9.67 2.22
N VAL A 299 13.05 8.58 1.76
CA VAL A 299 13.06 7.28 2.46
C VAL A 299 14.40 7.11 3.16
N VAL A 300 14.34 6.98 4.49
CA VAL A 300 15.50 7.06 5.38
C VAL A 300 15.70 5.76 6.14
N ARG A 301 16.89 5.62 6.77
CA ARG A 301 17.25 4.49 7.63
C ARG A 301 16.33 4.39 8.85
N THR A 302 16.40 3.28 9.57
CA THR A 302 15.65 3.10 10.81
C THR A 302 16.00 4.14 11.88
N GLY A 303 15.07 4.38 12.82
CA GLY A 303 15.29 5.25 13.97
C GLY A 303 14.99 6.73 13.72
N LEU A 304 14.08 7.04 12.79
CA LEU A 304 13.47 8.37 12.64
C LEU A 304 12.81 8.82 13.96
N THR A 305 12.97 10.09 14.35
CA THR A 305 12.49 10.62 15.64
C THR A 305 11.90 12.02 15.54
N SER A 306 11.11 12.37 16.55
CA SER A 306 10.71 13.73 16.92
C SER A 306 10.96 13.96 18.42
N PRO A 307 10.70 15.18 18.95
CA PRO A 307 10.72 15.40 20.39
C PRO A 307 9.78 14.47 21.19
N SER A 308 8.76 13.90 20.54
CA SER A 308 7.77 13.00 21.15
C SER A 308 8.17 11.51 21.11
N GLY A 309 9.28 11.16 20.43
CA GLY A 309 9.79 9.78 20.38
C GLY A 309 10.11 9.29 18.97
N ALA A 310 10.10 7.97 18.79
CA ALA A 310 10.33 7.33 17.50
C ALA A 310 9.13 7.55 16.57
N LEU A 311 9.41 7.84 15.29
CA LEU A 311 8.41 8.05 14.25
C LEU A 311 8.57 7.06 13.10
N CYS A 312 7.49 6.86 12.36
CA CYS A 312 7.55 6.20 11.06
C CYS A 312 7.62 7.16 9.88
N GLY A 313 7.09 8.38 10.02
CA GLY A 313 7.14 9.39 8.98
C GLY A 313 6.78 10.78 9.49
N GLN A 314 6.94 11.75 8.61
CA GLN A 314 6.43 13.10 8.81
C GLN A 314 6.20 13.79 7.45
N ALA A 315 5.00 14.31 7.23
CA ALA A 315 4.67 15.16 6.10
C ALA A 315 5.04 16.63 6.33
N ALA A 316 5.29 17.38 5.24
CA ALA A 316 5.65 18.79 5.31
C ALA A 316 4.49 19.71 5.68
N ALA A 317 3.25 19.30 5.39
CA ALA A 317 2.05 20.08 5.68
C ALA A 317 0.80 19.19 5.74
N ILE A 318 -0.27 19.73 6.32
CA ILE A 318 -1.63 19.22 6.15
C ILE A 318 -2.32 20.02 5.05
N GLY A 319 -2.87 19.31 4.05
CA GLY A 319 -3.51 19.94 2.91
C GLY A 319 -2.50 20.80 2.14
N ALA A 320 -1.46 20.17 1.63
CA ALA A 320 -0.32 20.84 1.04
C ALA A 320 -0.69 21.58 -0.26
N SER A 321 0.09 22.62 -0.55
CA SER A 321 0.30 23.19 -1.87
C SER A 321 1.45 22.47 -2.58
N ALA A 322 1.68 22.77 -3.86
CA ALA A 322 2.80 22.22 -4.60
C ALA A 322 4.17 22.48 -3.93
N ALA A 323 4.33 23.60 -3.22
CA ALA A 323 5.56 23.95 -2.52
C ALA A 323 5.87 23.04 -1.32
N ASN A 324 4.85 22.43 -0.71
CA ASN A 324 4.99 21.54 0.45
C ASN A 324 4.60 20.08 0.13
N GLY A 325 4.63 19.66 -1.15
CA GLY A 325 4.38 18.28 -1.58
C GLY A 325 5.51 17.29 -1.23
N PHE A 326 5.92 17.24 0.04
CA PHE A 326 7.08 16.49 0.54
C PHE A 326 6.75 15.75 1.82
N PHE A 327 7.33 14.57 1.99
CA PHE A 327 7.33 13.86 3.26
C PHE A 327 8.59 13.01 3.44
N VAL A 328 8.88 12.62 4.67
CA VAL A 328 9.93 11.67 5.01
C VAL A 328 9.30 10.40 5.61
N GLN A 329 9.90 9.25 5.38
CA GLN A 329 9.52 8.01 6.07
C GLN A 329 10.70 7.06 6.31
N ASN A 330 10.61 6.30 7.40
CA ASN A 330 11.52 5.20 7.70
C ASN A 330 11.21 4.01 6.78
N HIS A 331 12.23 3.47 6.07
CA HIS A 331 12.06 2.38 5.10
C HIS A 331 11.49 1.08 5.69
N SER A 332 11.66 0.86 6.98
CA SER A 332 11.18 -0.35 7.66
C SER A 332 9.68 -0.30 7.98
N CYS A 333 9.10 0.91 8.05
CA CYS A 333 7.69 1.08 8.35
C CYS A 333 6.83 0.73 7.14
N SER A 334 6.05 -0.35 7.27
CA SER A 334 5.26 -0.90 6.17
C SER A 334 3.80 -1.17 6.55
N THR A 335 3.32 -0.63 7.66
CA THR A 335 1.90 -0.61 8.04
C THR A 335 1.19 0.66 7.52
N PHE A 336 1.19 0.83 6.19
CA PHE A 336 0.54 1.96 5.51
C PHE A 336 1.12 3.35 5.81
N THR A 337 2.34 3.45 6.35
CA THR A 337 3.01 4.74 6.62
C THR A 337 3.13 5.62 5.38
N PHE A 338 3.54 5.08 4.23
CA PHE A 338 3.73 5.89 3.02
C PHE A 338 2.45 6.63 2.62
N VAL A 339 1.32 5.92 2.64
CA VAL A 339 0.02 6.50 2.29
C VAL A 339 -0.56 7.35 3.43
N HIS A 340 -0.19 7.08 4.69
CA HIS A 340 -0.52 7.93 5.85
C HIS A 340 0.12 9.33 5.70
N GLU A 341 1.43 9.38 5.46
CA GLU A 341 2.14 10.65 5.28
C GLU A 341 1.63 11.40 4.04
N ALA A 342 1.40 10.69 2.94
CA ALA A 342 0.81 11.30 1.77
C ALA A 342 -0.61 11.84 2.04
N ALA A 343 -1.42 11.14 2.85
CA ALA A 343 -2.77 11.60 3.18
C ALA A 343 -2.79 12.88 4.03
N HIS A 344 -1.78 13.12 4.87
CA HIS A 344 -1.59 14.45 5.47
C HIS A 344 -1.49 15.53 4.39
N LEU A 345 -0.69 15.31 3.34
CA LEU A 345 -0.57 16.27 2.22
C LEU A 345 -1.90 16.49 1.48
N PHE A 346 -2.80 15.51 1.46
CA PHE A 346 -4.15 15.72 0.92
C PHE A 346 -5.00 16.61 1.85
N GLY A 347 -4.83 16.49 3.16
CA GLY A 347 -5.57 17.27 4.16
C GLY A 347 -6.09 16.45 5.33
N ALA A 348 -5.77 15.16 5.38
CA ALA A 348 -6.21 14.27 6.43
C ALA A 348 -5.48 14.54 7.74
N ARG A 349 -6.19 14.33 8.85
CA ARG A 349 -5.68 14.42 10.22
C ARG A 349 -5.83 13.10 10.96
N HIS A 350 -5.13 13.05 12.08
CA HIS A 350 -5.24 11.96 13.03
C HIS A 350 -6.64 11.87 13.65
N ASP A 351 -6.97 10.69 14.17
CA ASP A 351 -8.23 10.40 14.87
C ASP A 351 -8.37 11.17 16.19
N ASN A 352 -7.25 11.47 16.84
CA ASN A 352 -7.17 12.18 18.12
C ASN A 352 -6.86 13.69 17.98
N ASP A 353 -6.63 14.18 16.76
CA ASP A 353 -6.48 15.61 16.50
C ASP A 353 -7.85 16.29 16.59
N SER A 354 -7.93 17.36 17.39
CA SER A 354 -9.15 18.14 17.57
C SER A 354 -9.32 19.28 16.56
N THR A 355 -8.30 19.54 15.74
CA THR A 355 -8.28 20.61 14.75
C THR A 355 -9.20 20.30 13.58
N THR A 356 -10.17 21.17 13.31
CA THR A 356 -11.20 20.97 12.28
C THR A 356 -10.87 21.62 10.93
N THR A 357 -9.62 22.01 10.69
CA THR A 357 -9.16 22.68 9.47
C THR A 357 -8.05 21.88 8.81
N PRO A 358 -7.94 21.76 7.49
CA PRO A 358 -8.80 22.39 6.49
C PRO A 358 -10.18 21.73 6.40
N PHE A 359 -10.31 20.46 6.78
CA PHE A 359 -11.57 19.71 6.70
C PHE A 359 -12.06 19.28 8.08
N ALA A 360 -13.25 19.74 8.50
CA ALA A 360 -13.83 19.40 9.80
C ALA A 360 -14.16 17.90 9.97
N TYR A 361 -14.24 17.17 8.85
CA TYR A 361 -14.50 15.75 8.80
C TYR A 361 -13.23 14.92 8.51
N GLY A 362 -12.10 15.57 8.22
CA GLY A 362 -10.88 14.93 7.73
C GLY A 362 -10.04 14.29 8.82
N HIS A 363 -10.57 13.28 9.49
CA HIS A 363 -9.92 12.63 10.64
C HIS A 363 -9.95 11.12 10.56
N GLY A 364 -8.90 10.48 11.09
CA GLY A 364 -8.85 9.04 11.29
C GLY A 364 -9.97 8.54 12.20
N TYR A 365 -10.21 7.24 12.16
CA TYR A 365 -11.22 6.57 12.96
C TYR A 365 -10.67 5.31 13.63
N VAL A 366 -11.11 5.10 14.87
CA VAL A 366 -10.82 3.92 15.69
C VAL A 366 -12.14 3.29 16.10
N ASN A 367 -12.25 1.98 15.94
CA ASN A 367 -13.37 1.21 16.45
C ASN A 367 -12.88 0.18 17.46
N SER A 368 -12.94 0.54 18.75
CA SER A 368 -12.43 -0.33 19.82
C SER A 368 -13.20 -1.65 19.90
N THR A 369 -14.52 -1.64 19.66
CA THR A 369 -15.33 -2.86 19.65
C THR A 369 -15.06 -3.74 18.44
N GLY A 370 -14.75 -3.13 17.29
CA GLY A 370 -14.38 -3.81 16.07
C GLY A 370 -12.94 -4.34 16.06
N ASN A 371 -12.11 -3.86 17.00
CA ASN A 371 -10.67 -4.09 17.09
C ASN A 371 -9.92 -3.71 15.80
N PHE A 372 -10.15 -2.49 15.31
CA PHE A 372 -9.39 -1.94 14.19
C PHE A 372 -9.26 -0.43 14.30
N ARG A 373 -8.29 0.12 13.57
CA ARG A 373 -8.19 1.54 13.28
C ARG A 373 -7.83 1.80 11.82
N THR A 374 -8.30 2.91 11.29
CA THR A 374 -8.08 3.32 9.89
C THR A 374 -6.66 3.87 9.68
N ILE A 375 -6.25 4.06 8.43
CA ILE A 375 -4.89 4.49 8.04
C ILE A 375 -4.41 5.71 8.82
N MET A 376 -5.28 6.72 8.99
CA MET A 376 -4.92 7.97 9.66
C MET A 376 -5.08 7.92 11.18
N ALA A 377 -5.50 6.81 11.76
CA ALA A 377 -5.58 6.69 13.20
C ALA A 377 -4.21 6.35 13.80
N VAL A 378 -3.87 7.00 14.91
CA VAL A 378 -2.53 6.95 15.48
C VAL A 378 -2.24 5.63 16.19
N ASN A 379 -0.96 5.26 16.25
CA ASN A 379 -0.47 4.02 16.86
C ASN A 379 -0.61 3.95 18.41
N SER A 380 -0.92 5.07 19.09
CA SER A 380 -1.25 5.05 20.52
C SER A 380 -2.57 4.32 20.81
N ASN A 381 -3.36 4.07 19.77
CA ASN A 381 -4.46 3.14 19.79
C ASN A 381 -3.95 1.69 19.64
N PRO A 382 -4.35 0.75 20.52
CA PRO A 382 -3.86 -0.63 20.48
C PRO A 382 -4.43 -1.44 19.31
N GLN A 383 -5.45 -0.92 18.61
CA GLN A 383 -6.09 -1.63 17.51
C GLN A 383 -5.16 -1.71 16.29
N PRO A 384 -5.16 -2.83 15.54
CA PRO A 384 -4.40 -2.96 14.32
C PRO A 384 -4.88 -1.98 13.25
N ARG A 385 -3.92 -1.36 12.55
CA ARG A 385 -4.21 -0.51 11.39
C ARG A 385 -4.63 -1.37 10.22
N ILE A 386 -5.78 -1.05 9.63
CA ILE A 386 -6.27 -1.68 8.41
C ILE A 386 -6.05 -0.76 7.20
N GLY A 387 -5.92 -1.35 6.02
CA GLY A 387 -5.72 -0.63 4.75
C GLY A 387 -6.97 0.08 4.23
N TYR A 388 -7.64 0.86 5.10
CA TYR A 388 -8.82 1.66 4.82
C TYR A 388 -8.69 3.04 5.44
N PHE A 389 -9.07 4.07 4.69
CA PHE A 389 -9.40 5.38 5.23
C PHE A 389 -10.74 5.36 5.97
N SER A 390 -10.90 6.27 6.92
CA SER A 390 -12.19 6.51 7.57
C SER A 390 -13.22 7.00 6.56
N THR A 391 -14.43 6.47 6.65
CA THR A 391 -15.52 6.75 5.69
C THR A 391 -16.87 6.40 6.30
N ILE A 392 -17.93 7.07 5.83
CA ILE A 392 -19.32 6.74 6.16
C ILE A 392 -19.95 5.73 5.16
N ASP A 393 -19.27 5.45 4.05
CA ASP A 393 -19.83 4.67 2.94
C ASP A 393 -19.67 3.14 3.14
N GLN A 394 -18.81 2.74 4.08
CA GLN A 394 -18.44 1.34 4.30
C GLN A 394 -18.48 0.96 5.78
N SER A 395 -18.63 -0.34 6.05
CA SER A 395 -18.62 -0.91 7.40
C SER A 395 -17.76 -2.16 7.46
N TYR A 396 -17.25 -2.45 8.66
CA TYR A 396 -16.45 -3.60 9.01
C TYR A 396 -17.26 -4.51 9.93
N VAL A 397 -17.58 -5.73 9.53
CA VAL A 397 -18.26 -6.68 10.44
C VAL A 397 -17.23 -7.19 11.44
N SER A 398 -17.48 -7.14 12.75
CA SER A 398 -16.63 -7.75 13.79
C SER A 398 -17.52 -8.51 14.78
N GLY A 399 -17.17 -9.75 15.12
CA GLY A 399 -18.04 -10.64 15.94
C GLY A 399 -19.44 -10.87 15.38
N GLY A 400 -19.64 -10.80 14.05
CA GLY A 400 -20.97 -10.90 13.42
C GLY A 400 -21.79 -9.60 13.44
N VAL A 401 -21.23 -8.49 13.95
CA VAL A 401 -21.90 -7.18 14.02
C VAL A 401 -21.24 -6.21 13.06
N SER A 402 -22.02 -5.57 12.18
CA SER A 402 -21.51 -4.46 11.35
C SER A 402 -21.08 -3.28 12.22
N ARG A 403 -19.84 -2.82 12.04
CA ARG A 403 -19.23 -1.69 12.72
C ARG A 403 -18.89 -0.60 11.70
N PRO A 404 -19.23 0.67 11.94
CA PRO A 404 -18.89 1.73 10.99
C PRO A 404 -17.37 1.86 10.79
N LEU A 405 -16.91 2.27 9.61
CA LEU A 405 -15.50 2.62 9.34
C LEU A 405 -15.21 4.11 9.56
N GLY A 406 -16.20 4.89 9.97
CA GLY A 406 -16.11 6.33 10.16
C GLY A 406 -17.42 6.93 10.64
N THR A 407 -17.45 8.24 10.73
CA THR A 407 -18.64 9.05 11.08
C THR A 407 -18.64 10.28 10.20
N SER A 408 -19.68 11.11 10.28
CA SER A 408 -19.71 12.38 9.52
C SER A 408 -18.55 13.32 9.82
N THR A 409 -17.84 13.14 10.94
CA THR A 409 -16.64 13.92 11.31
C THR A 409 -15.34 13.13 11.13
N ARG A 410 -15.43 11.86 10.71
CA ARG A 410 -14.31 10.94 10.51
C ARG A 410 -14.44 10.28 9.14
N ASP A 411 -14.10 11.05 8.10
CA ASP A 411 -14.31 10.74 6.69
C ASP A 411 -13.12 11.21 5.84
N ASN A 412 -11.95 10.61 6.06
CA ASN A 412 -10.76 10.90 5.27
C ASN A 412 -10.89 10.46 3.83
N GLU A 413 -11.70 9.43 3.53
CA GLU A 413 -11.97 9.00 2.16
C GLU A 413 -12.52 10.17 1.33
N ARG A 414 -13.49 10.93 1.87
CA ARG A 414 -13.97 12.17 1.24
C ARG A 414 -12.86 13.21 1.02
N VAL A 415 -11.97 13.42 2.00
CA VAL A 415 -10.82 14.35 1.84
C VAL A 415 -9.95 13.92 0.66
N MET A 416 -9.61 12.63 0.59
CA MET A 416 -8.78 12.09 -0.48
C MET A 416 -9.44 12.33 -1.85
N ARG A 417 -10.75 12.10 -1.94
CA ARG A 417 -11.56 12.29 -3.15
C ARG A 417 -11.62 13.76 -3.59
N GLU A 418 -11.89 14.68 -2.67
CA GLU A 418 -11.98 16.12 -2.97
C GLU A 418 -10.63 16.71 -3.41
N ARG A 419 -9.52 16.12 -2.96
CA ARG A 419 -8.16 16.65 -3.19
C ARG A 419 -7.38 15.96 -4.30
N ALA A 420 -7.81 14.77 -4.73
CA ALA A 420 -7.10 13.95 -5.73
C ALA A 420 -6.67 14.73 -6.99
N ALA A 421 -7.58 15.48 -7.61
CA ALA A 421 -7.29 16.24 -8.83
C ALA A 421 -6.27 17.37 -8.60
N ALA A 422 -6.32 18.04 -7.45
CA ALA A 422 -5.37 19.10 -7.12
C ALA A 422 -3.98 18.54 -6.81
N MET A 423 -3.91 17.39 -6.14
CA MET A 423 -2.64 16.72 -5.85
C MET A 423 -1.96 16.21 -7.12
N ALA A 424 -2.72 15.71 -8.09
CA ALA A 424 -2.22 15.25 -9.39
C ALA A 424 -1.86 16.39 -10.37
N ALA A 425 -1.97 17.65 -9.93
CA ALA A 425 -1.68 18.84 -10.72
C ALA A 425 -0.60 19.70 -10.05
N PHE A 426 0.22 19.11 -9.18
CA PHE A 426 1.37 19.82 -8.61
C PHE A 426 2.49 19.98 -9.63
N ARG A 427 2.56 19.12 -10.66
CA ARG A 427 3.47 19.25 -11.80
C ARG A 427 2.84 19.03 -13.16
#